data_AF-A0A8J7ASI1-F1
#
_entry.id   AF-A0A8J7ASI1-F1
#
_cell.length_a   1.000
_cell.length_b   1.000
_cell.length_c   1.000
_cell.angle_alpha   90.00
_cell.angle_beta   90.00
_cell.angle_gamma   90.00
#
_symmetry.space_group_name_H-M   'P 1'
#
loop_
_entity.id
_entity.type
_entity.pdbx_description
1 polymer ?
#
loop_
_entity_poly.entity_id
_entity_poly.type
_entity_poly.pdbx_seq_one_letter_code
_entity_poly.pdbx_strand_id
1 'polypeptide(L)'
;MSIKPGSKYYPLFEHLQGCKQVAVTLTFAEIEALMGRSLPASAFKKKHWWSNRGSIIALQGAAWIDAGYQVKAVDLAQQTVTFQTFQATYNVQVKDGEIDWSGHAIKALRLYKGLSQQQFASELGVRRETVSEWENSRYEPDRSKRKFLNIIAKQANFGDPSANP
;
A
#
# COMPACT_ATOMS: atom_id res chain seq x y z
N MET A 1 -10.26 -1.61 4.96
CA MET A 1 -11.41 -2.33 4.37
C MET A 1 -10.85 -3.07 3.18
N SER A 2 -10.86 -4.40 3.23
CA SER A 2 -10.25 -5.23 2.19
C SER A 2 -11.20 -5.38 1.00
N ILE A 3 -10.66 -5.28 -0.21
CA ILE A 3 -11.37 -5.60 -1.44
C ILE A 3 -11.83 -7.06 -1.40
N LYS A 4 -13.10 -7.31 -1.68
CA LYS A 4 -13.70 -8.64 -1.60
C LYS A 4 -13.78 -9.29 -2.98
N PRO A 5 -13.71 -10.64 -3.06
CA PRO A 5 -14.06 -11.38 -4.27
C PRO A 5 -15.44 -10.94 -4.79
N GLY A 6 -15.53 -10.68 -6.09
CA GLY A 6 -16.74 -10.14 -6.74
C GLY A 6 -16.87 -8.60 -6.73
N SER A 7 -15.95 -7.87 -6.08
CA SER A 7 -15.89 -6.41 -6.19
C SER A 7 -15.51 -5.99 -7.61
N LYS A 8 -15.97 -4.80 -8.03
CA LYS A 8 -15.62 -4.17 -9.32
C LYS A 8 -14.13 -4.39 -9.64
N TYR A 9 -13.25 -3.97 -8.74
CA TYR A 9 -11.81 -3.85 -8.99
C TYR A 9 -11.02 -5.07 -8.53
N TYR A 10 -11.69 -6.17 -8.16
CA TYR A 10 -11.05 -7.38 -7.65
C TYR A 10 -10.06 -8.01 -8.64
N PRO A 11 -10.34 -8.10 -9.97
CA PRO A 11 -9.37 -8.63 -10.92
C PRO A 11 -8.06 -7.83 -10.99
N LEU A 12 -8.14 -6.51 -10.81
CA LEU A 12 -6.94 -5.66 -10.75
C LEU A 12 -6.13 -5.94 -9.49
N PHE A 13 -6.79 -6.16 -8.36
CA PHE A 13 -6.13 -6.58 -7.12
C PHE A 13 -5.38 -7.91 -7.31
N GLU A 14 -6.05 -8.93 -7.86
CA GLU A 14 -5.44 -10.25 -8.11
C GLU A 14 -4.24 -10.15 -9.05
N HIS A 15 -4.36 -9.37 -10.13
CA HIS A 15 -3.27 -9.16 -11.08
C HIS A 15 -2.05 -8.53 -10.41
N LEU A 16 -2.23 -7.42 -9.69
CA LEU A 16 -1.12 -6.74 -9.00
C LEU A 16 -0.48 -7.63 -7.93
N GLN A 17 -1.30 -8.37 -7.18
CA GLN A 17 -0.82 -9.33 -6.19
C GLN A 17 0.01 -10.45 -6.84
N GLY A 18 -0.41 -10.94 -8.01
CA GLY A 18 0.28 -11.98 -8.76
C GLY A 18 1.58 -11.54 -9.43
N CYS A 19 1.71 -10.25 -9.80
CA CYS A 19 2.91 -9.74 -10.50
C CYS A 19 4.20 -9.87 -9.65
N LYS A 20 4.10 -9.70 -8.32
CA LYS A 20 5.25 -9.69 -7.39
C LYS A 20 6.43 -8.80 -7.83
N GLN A 21 6.15 -7.75 -8.61
CA GLN A 21 7.14 -6.82 -9.14
C GLN A 21 7.22 -5.56 -8.27
N VAL A 22 8.39 -4.94 -8.22
CA VAL A 22 8.58 -3.70 -7.46
C VAL A 22 7.71 -2.56 -8.00
N ALA A 23 7.56 -2.49 -9.32
CA ALA A 23 6.70 -1.55 -10.01
C ALA A 23 6.05 -2.23 -11.22
N VAL A 24 4.79 -1.91 -11.47
CA VAL A 24 3.99 -2.43 -12.59
C VAL A 24 3.35 -1.25 -13.29
N THR A 25 3.60 -1.10 -14.59
CA THR A 25 2.94 -0.09 -15.42
C THR A 25 1.88 -0.78 -16.25
N LEU A 26 0.63 -0.30 -16.14
CA LEU A 26 -0.50 -0.78 -16.92
C LEU A 26 -1.11 0.38 -17.70
N THR A 27 -1.54 0.10 -18.92
CA THR A 27 -2.41 0.96 -19.71
C THR A 27 -3.84 0.90 -19.17
N PHE A 28 -4.62 1.93 -19.47
CA PHE A 28 -6.04 1.96 -19.08
C PHE A 28 -6.81 0.84 -19.79
N ALA A 29 -6.44 0.54 -21.04
CA ALA A 29 -7.02 -0.57 -21.81
C ALA A 29 -6.73 -1.94 -21.18
N GLU A 30 -5.50 -2.19 -20.71
CA GLU A 30 -5.18 -3.42 -19.97
C GLU A 30 -6.00 -3.54 -18.69
N ILE A 31 -6.15 -2.43 -17.95
CA ILE A 31 -6.99 -2.41 -16.74
C ILE A 31 -8.45 -2.70 -17.07
N GLU A 32 -8.98 -2.14 -18.16
CA GLU A 32 -10.34 -2.42 -18.62
C GLU A 32 -10.53 -3.88 -19.04
N ALA A 33 -9.55 -4.45 -19.75
CA ALA A 33 -9.54 -5.85 -20.14
C ALA A 33 -9.51 -6.79 -18.92
N LEU A 34 -8.66 -6.49 -17.92
CA LEU A 34 -8.58 -7.22 -16.66
C LEU A 34 -9.92 -7.20 -15.90
N MET A 35 -10.58 -6.05 -15.85
CA MET A 35 -11.87 -5.91 -15.16
C MET A 35 -13.08 -6.38 -15.98
N GLY A 36 -12.89 -6.69 -17.27
CA GLY A 36 -13.97 -7.01 -18.22
C GLY A 36 -14.95 -5.88 -18.48
N ARG A 37 -14.53 -4.61 -18.32
CA ARG A 37 -15.40 -3.43 -18.49
C ARG A 37 -14.61 -2.13 -18.60
N SER A 38 -15.28 -1.08 -19.09
CA SER A 38 -14.68 0.24 -19.19
C SER A 38 -14.49 0.95 -17.84
N LEU A 39 -13.38 1.67 -17.75
CA LEU A 39 -13.09 2.62 -16.69
C LEU A 39 -14.05 3.81 -16.82
N PRO A 40 -14.46 4.42 -15.69
CA PRO A 40 -15.30 5.61 -15.75
C PRO A 40 -14.54 6.77 -16.41
N ALA A 41 -15.26 7.66 -17.11
CA ALA A 41 -14.67 8.83 -17.77
C ALA A 41 -13.83 9.72 -16.83
N SER A 42 -14.08 9.67 -15.51
CA SER A 42 -13.28 10.34 -14.51
C SER A 42 -11.85 9.79 -14.42
N ALA A 43 -11.62 8.49 -14.61
CA ALA A 43 -10.28 7.89 -14.62
C ALA A 43 -9.38 8.49 -15.71
N PHE A 44 -9.97 8.83 -16.86
CA PHE A 44 -9.30 9.45 -18.01
C PHE A 44 -9.06 10.96 -17.85
N LYS A 45 -9.91 11.65 -17.11
CA LYS A 45 -9.88 13.13 -17.00
C LYS A 45 -9.20 13.64 -15.74
N LYS A 46 -9.13 12.83 -14.69
CA LYS A 46 -8.83 13.29 -13.34
C LYS A 46 -7.76 12.42 -12.69
N LYS A 47 -6.53 12.96 -12.53
CA LYS A 47 -5.44 12.27 -11.82
C LYS A 47 -5.83 11.86 -10.39
N HIS A 48 -6.63 12.66 -9.69
CA HIS A 48 -7.09 12.33 -8.33
C HIS A 48 -8.01 11.11 -8.26
N TRP A 49 -8.56 10.64 -9.39
CA TRP A 49 -9.31 9.38 -9.42
C TRP A 49 -8.42 8.19 -9.03
N TRP A 50 -7.14 8.26 -9.40
CA TRP A 50 -6.07 7.31 -9.09
C TRP A 50 -5.44 7.56 -7.71
N SER A 51 -6.21 8.06 -6.74
CA SER A 51 -5.68 8.39 -5.42
C SER A 51 -5.34 7.15 -4.60
N ASN A 52 -4.24 7.20 -3.84
CA ASN A 52 -3.84 6.20 -2.85
C ASN A 52 -4.68 6.25 -1.55
N ARG A 53 -6.00 6.44 -1.68
CA ARG A 53 -6.95 6.37 -0.56
C ARG A 53 -8.06 5.38 -0.91
N GLY A 54 -8.20 4.32 -0.12
CA GLY A 54 -9.40 3.49 -0.13
C GLY A 54 -10.48 4.13 0.74
N SER A 55 -11.71 4.21 0.23
CA SER A 55 -12.89 4.52 1.05
C SER A 55 -14.08 3.66 0.60
N ILE A 56 -15.14 3.58 1.40
CA ILE A 56 -16.42 2.94 1.01
C ILE A 56 -16.93 3.47 -0.34
N ILE A 57 -16.66 4.73 -0.65
CA ILE A 57 -17.14 5.43 -1.84
C ILE A 57 -16.09 5.32 -2.99
N ALA A 58 -14.81 5.14 -2.65
CA ALA A 58 -13.69 5.07 -3.59
C ALA A 58 -13.00 3.69 -3.55
N LEU A 59 -13.76 2.65 -3.92
CA LEU A 59 -13.31 1.26 -3.93
C LEU A 59 -12.14 0.99 -4.89
N GLN A 60 -11.88 1.87 -5.87
CA GLN A 60 -10.75 1.73 -6.77
C GLN A 60 -9.41 1.74 -6.02
N GLY A 61 -9.27 2.64 -5.04
CA GLY A 61 -8.03 2.79 -4.27
C GLY A 61 -7.70 1.56 -3.44
N ALA A 62 -8.71 0.87 -2.94
CA ALA A 62 -8.53 -0.37 -2.18
C ALA A 62 -7.87 -1.47 -3.02
N ALA A 63 -8.13 -1.53 -4.34
CA ALA A 63 -7.63 -2.61 -5.20
C ALA A 63 -6.11 -2.70 -5.24
N TRP A 64 -5.41 -1.57 -5.43
CA TRP A 64 -3.95 -1.58 -5.43
C TRP A 64 -3.36 -1.49 -4.03
N ILE A 65 -3.99 -0.78 -3.09
CA ILE A 65 -3.49 -0.68 -1.71
C ILE A 65 -3.49 -2.05 -1.03
N ASP A 66 -4.61 -2.78 -1.11
CA ASP A 66 -4.72 -4.10 -0.50
C ASP A 66 -3.81 -5.13 -1.21
N ALA A 67 -3.48 -4.90 -2.49
CA ALA A 67 -2.50 -5.69 -3.23
C ALA A 67 -1.04 -5.34 -2.85
N GLY A 68 -0.80 -4.36 -1.97
CA GLY A 68 0.56 -3.95 -1.58
C GLY A 68 1.19 -2.86 -2.45
N TYR A 69 0.41 -2.18 -3.29
CA TYR A 69 0.87 -1.16 -4.22
C TYR A 69 0.26 0.22 -3.95
N GLN A 70 0.94 1.24 -4.45
CA GLN A 70 0.47 2.61 -4.54
C GLN A 70 0.65 3.11 -5.97
N VAL A 71 -0.25 3.97 -6.42
CA VAL A 71 -0.06 4.75 -7.64
C VAL A 71 1.13 5.68 -7.43
N LYS A 72 2.18 5.46 -8.21
CA LYS A 72 3.40 6.27 -8.25
C LYS A 72 3.29 7.39 -9.27
N ALA A 73 2.76 7.08 -10.46
CA ALA A 73 2.60 8.02 -11.55
C ALA A 73 1.36 7.69 -12.40
N VAL A 74 0.75 8.73 -12.96
CA VAL A 74 -0.36 8.63 -13.91
C VAL A 74 -0.08 9.55 -15.08
N ASP A 75 -0.04 8.97 -16.26
CA ASP A 75 0.04 9.67 -17.53
C ASP A 75 -1.32 9.56 -18.24
N LEU A 76 -2.04 10.68 -18.31
CA LEU A 76 -3.35 10.73 -18.97
C LEU A 76 -3.24 10.83 -20.50
N ALA A 77 -2.09 11.27 -21.02
CA ALA A 77 -1.85 11.37 -22.46
C ALA A 77 -1.53 10.00 -23.05
N GLN A 78 -0.66 9.25 -22.37
CA GLN A 78 -0.35 7.87 -22.73
C GLN A 78 -1.36 6.86 -22.17
N GLN A 79 -2.30 7.32 -21.34
CA GLN A 79 -3.30 6.48 -20.66
C GLN A 79 -2.66 5.33 -19.89
N THR A 80 -1.61 5.63 -19.11
CA THR A 80 -0.91 4.66 -18.29
C THR A 80 -0.90 5.06 -16.82
N VAL A 81 -0.85 4.04 -15.98
CA VAL A 81 -0.65 4.19 -14.54
C VAL A 81 0.48 3.27 -14.11
N THR A 82 1.39 3.80 -13.30
CA THR A 82 2.47 3.03 -12.69
C THR A 82 2.16 2.81 -11.23
N PHE A 83 2.00 1.56 -10.85
CA PHE A 83 1.88 1.09 -9.49
C PHE A 83 3.28 0.74 -8.96
N GLN A 84 3.56 1.07 -7.70
CA GLN A 84 4.81 0.76 -7.03
C GLN A 84 4.52 0.23 -5.63
N THR A 85 5.28 -0.77 -5.20
CA THR A 85 5.16 -1.31 -3.84
C THR A 85 5.43 -0.25 -2.78
N PHE A 86 4.83 -0.38 -1.60
CA PHE A 86 5.13 0.50 -0.46
C PHE A 86 6.61 0.41 -0.08
N GLN A 87 7.21 -0.77 -0.19
CA GLN A 87 8.60 -1.01 0.14
C GLN A 87 9.53 -0.13 -0.70
N ALA A 88 9.35 -0.10 -2.02
CA ALA A 88 10.14 0.77 -2.89
C ALA A 88 9.76 2.25 -2.77
N THR A 89 8.49 2.57 -2.53
CA THR A 89 8.05 3.96 -2.38
C THR A 89 8.65 4.64 -1.15
N TYR A 90 8.81 3.89 -0.05
CA TYR A 90 9.33 4.37 1.22
C TYR A 90 10.77 3.88 1.52
N ASN A 91 11.47 3.32 0.53
CA ASN A 91 12.83 2.78 0.67
C ASN A 91 12.98 1.83 1.88
N VAL A 92 11.99 0.98 2.13
CA VAL A 92 12.00 0.01 3.23
C VAL A 92 13.13 -0.98 2.99
N GLN A 93 14.07 -1.03 3.93
CA GLN A 93 15.22 -1.93 3.88
C GLN A 93 14.93 -3.18 4.71
N VAL A 94 15.53 -4.30 4.32
CA VAL A 94 15.55 -5.55 5.09
C VAL A 94 17.00 -5.81 5.49
N LYS A 95 17.24 -6.07 6.78
CA LYS A 95 18.53 -6.44 7.35
C LYS A 95 18.36 -7.75 8.10
N ASP A 96 19.24 -8.72 7.85
CA ASP A 96 19.22 -10.03 8.51
C ASP A 96 17.86 -10.77 8.44
N GLY A 97 17.13 -10.59 7.34
CA GLY A 97 15.80 -11.19 7.14
C GLY A 97 14.64 -10.48 7.85
N GLU A 98 14.89 -9.36 8.51
CA GLU A 98 13.86 -8.54 9.15
C GLU A 98 13.83 -7.11 8.58
N ILE A 99 12.67 -6.46 8.65
CA ILE A 99 12.53 -5.07 8.21
C ILE A 99 13.33 -4.16 9.15
N ASP A 100 14.17 -3.31 8.56
CA ASP A 100 14.80 -2.21 9.29
C ASP A 100 13.75 -1.11 9.54
N TRP A 101 13.21 -1.09 10.76
CA TRP A 101 12.12 -0.21 11.20
C TRP A 101 12.56 1.25 11.38
N SER A 102 13.08 1.84 10.30
CA SER A 102 13.26 3.28 10.15
C SER A 102 11.91 4.01 10.15
N GLY A 103 11.95 5.34 10.33
CA GLY A 103 10.74 6.18 10.25
C GLY A 103 9.94 6.00 8.96
N HIS A 104 10.62 5.76 7.84
CA HIS A 104 9.98 5.51 6.55
C HIS A 104 9.29 4.15 6.51
N ALA A 105 9.91 3.09 7.05
CA ALA A 105 9.31 1.76 7.14
C ALA A 105 8.07 1.74 8.04
N ILE A 106 8.15 2.44 9.17
CA ILE A 106 7.02 2.61 10.11
C ILE A 106 5.86 3.32 9.42
N LYS A 107 6.15 4.42 8.72
CA LYS A 107 5.15 5.16 7.93
C LYS A 107 4.54 4.32 6.83
N ALA A 108 5.35 3.51 6.14
CA ALA A 108 4.90 2.61 5.09
C ALA A 108 3.91 1.57 5.62
N LEU A 109 4.26 0.86 6.71
CA LEU A 109 3.38 -0.12 7.35
C LEU A 109 2.06 0.51 7.81
N ARG A 110 2.14 1.68 8.46
CA ARG A 110 0.95 2.39 8.93
C ARG A 110 0.00 2.75 7.79
N LEU A 111 0.53 3.32 6.71
CA LEU A 111 -0.27 3.75 5.57
C LEU A 111 -0.81 2.56 4.76
N TYR A 112 -0.04 1.49 4.65
CA TYR A 112 -0.48 0.23 4.06
C TYR A 112 -1.69 -0.34 4.80
N LYS A 113 -1.68 -0.31 6.14
CA LYS A 113 -2.85 -0.69 6.97
C LYS A 113 -3.99 0.35 6.95
N GLY A 114 -3.82 1.48 6.27
CA GLY A 114 -4.82 2.55 6.19
C GLY A 114 -5.06 3.28 7.52
N LEU A 115 -4.07 3.30 8.43
CA LEU A 115 -4.22 3.83 9.78
C LEU A 115 -3.70 5.27 9.93
N SER A 116 -4.36 6.05 10.78
CA SER A 116 -3.80 7.31 11.30
C SER A 116 -2.65 7.05 12.28
N GLN A 117 -1.81 8.05 12.54
CA GLN A 117 -0.75 7.94 13.55
C GLN A 117 -1.32 7.58 14.93
N GLN A 118 -2.50 8.08 15.27
CA GLN A 118 -3.18 7.77 16.54
C GLN A 118 -3.62 6.31 16.61
N GLN A 119 -4.27 5.79 15.56
CA GLN A 119 -4.72 4.39 15.53
C GLN A 119 -3.54 3.41 15.57
N PHE A 120 -2.48 3.72 14.83
CA PHE A 120 -1.27 2.89 14.81
C PHE A 120 -0.53 2.93 16.16
N ALA A 121 -0.48 4.09 16.81
CA ALA A 121 0.06 4.21 18.16
C ALA A 121 -0.75 3.39 19.17
N SER A 122 -2.09 3.41 19.07
CA SER A 122 -2.97 2.59 19.89
C SER A 122 -2.74 1.09 19.67
N GLU A 123 -2.55 0.63 18.43
CA GLU A 123 -2.22 -0.78 18.11
C GLU A 123 -0.88 -1.21 18.72
N LEU A 124 0.08 -0.28 18.79
CA LEU A 124 1.40 -0.50 19.37
C LEU A 124 1.47 -0.25 20.89
N GLY A 125 0.39 0.20 21.52
CA GLY A 125 0.38 0.59 22.93
C GLY A 125 1.37 1.71 23.25
N VAL A 126 1.47 2.73 22.40
CA VAL A 126 2.31 3.93 22.58
C VAL A 126 1.50 5.22 22.38
N ARG A 127 2.11 6.37 22.66
CA ARG A 127 1.50 7.68 22.38
C ARG A 127 1.62 8.00 20.88
N ARG A 128 0.67 8.79 20.35
CA ARG A 128 0.71 9.26 18.95
C ARG A 128 2.00 10.04 18.66
N GLU A 129 2.47 10.81 19.62
CA GLU A 129 3.72 11.56 19.53
C GLU A 129 4.91 10.63 19.26
N THR A 130 4.96 9.47 19.92
CA THR A 130 6.01 8.45 19.70
C THR A 130 6.07 8.00 18.24
N VAL A 131 4.92 7.67 17.65
CA VAL A 131 4.86 7.31 16.22
C VAL A 131 5.29 8.49 15.34
N SER A 132 4.85 9.72 15.66
CA SER A 132 5.26 10.90 14.90
C SER A 132 6.77 11.15 14.98
N GLU A 133 7.39 10.92 16.12
CA GLU A 133 8.82 11.14 16.31
C GLU A 133 9.64 10.08 15.57
N TRP A 134 9.19 8.82 15.57
CA TRP A 134 9.74 7.78 14.70
C TRP A 134 9.63 8.14 13.22
N GLU A 135 8.44 8.53 12.74
CA GLU A 135 8.22 8.87 11.33
C GLU A 135 9.02 10.08 10.86
N ASN A 136 9.36 10.99 11.77
CA ASN A 136 10.23 12.14 11.51
C ASN A 136 11.72 11.85 11.80
N SER A 137 12.08 10.59 12.03
CA SER A 137 13.46 10.14 12.31
C SER A 137 14.11 10.86 13.50
N ARG A 138 13.33 11.26 14.51
CA ARG A 138 13.85 11.87 15.75
C ARG A 138 14.51 10.84 16.66
N TYR A 139 13.98 9.61 16.68
CA TYR A 139 14.56 8.44 17.33
C TYR A 139 13.96 7.16 16.73
N GLU A 140 14.52 6.01 17.10
CA GLU A 140 14.09 4.70 16.57
C GLU A 140 13.31 3.90 17.62
N PRO A 141 12.41 2.99 17.19
CA PRO A 141 11.76 2.08 18.12
C PRO A 141 12.78 1.19 18.83
N ASP A 142 12.54 0.97 20.13
CA ASP A 142 13.31 0.01 20.91
C ASP A 142 13.10 -1.43 20.42
N ARG A 143 13.88 -2.37 20.97
CA ARG A 143 13.81 -3.79 20.61
C ARG A 143 12.40 -4.39 20.79
N SER A 144 11.68 -4.02 21.83
CA SER A 144 10.33 -4.53 22.10
C SER A 144 9.34 -4.05 21.04
N LYS A 145 9.39 -2.76 20.71
CA LYS A 145 8.55 -2.17 19.67
C LYS A 145 8.90 -2.68 18.28
N ARG A 146 10.17 -2.92 17.95
CA ARG A 146 10.58 -3.60 16.69
C ARG A 146 9.99 -5.00 16.58
N LYS A 147 10.00 -5.79 17.65
CA LYS A 147 9.35 -7.11 17.66
C LYS A 147 7.85 -7.01 17.40
N PHE A 148 7.17 -6.06 18.03
CA PHE A 148 5.75 -5.80 17.77
C PHE A 148 5.48 -5.37 16.33
N LEU A 149 6.31 -4.49 15.76
CA LEU A 149 6.21 -4.09 14.37
C LEU A 149 6.40 -5.27 13.41
N ASN A 150 7.35 -6.19 13.68
CA ASN A 150 7.51 -7.42 12.90
C ASN A 150 6.25 -8.30 12.94
N ILE A 151 5.60 -8.43 14.11
CA ILE A 151 4.36 -9.19 14.24
C ILE A 151 3.24 -8.53 13.42
N ILE A 152 3.05 -7.22 13.56
CA ILE A 152 2.03 -6.47 12.82
C ILE A 152 2.27 -6.54 11.31
N ALA A 153 3.52 -6.45 10.87
CA ALA A 153 3.89 -6.57 9.47
C ALA A 153 3.55 -7.94 8.90
N LYS A 154 3.91 -9.02 9.60
CA LYS A 154 3.57 -10.39 9.20
C LYS A 154 2.07 -10.63 9.14
N GLN A 155 1.32 -10.14 10.12
CA GLN A 155 -0.15 -10.25 10.15
C GLN A 155 -0.84 -9.49 9.00
N ALA A 156 -0.20 -8.43 8.50
CA ALA A 156 -0.71 -7.66 7.37
C ALA A 156 -0.10 -8.10 6.02
N ASN A 157 0.76 -9.13 6.00
CA ASN A 157 1.55 -9.54 4.83
C ASN A 157 2.42 -8.40 4.26
N PHE A 158 2.87 -7.48 5.11
CA PHE A 158 3.73 -6.37 4.73
C PHE A 158 5.19 -6.81 4.69
N GLY A 159 5.83 -6.70 3.52
CA GLY A 159 7.27 -6.96 3.36
C GLY A 159 7.64 -8.41 3.03
N ASP A 160 6.66 -9.30 2.88
CA ASP A 160 6.87 -10.66 2.42
C ASP A 160 6.25 -10.85 1.02
N PRO A 161 7.07 -10.96 -0.05
CA PRO A 161 6.58 -11.22 -1.42
C PRO A 161 6.04 -12.65 -1.62
N SER A 162 6.25 -13.53 -0.63
CA SER A 162 5.92 -14.97 -0.70
C SER A 162 4.77 -15.39 0.22
N ALA A 163 4.49 -14.64 1.29
CA ALA A 163 3.34 -14.90 2.15
C ALA A 163 2.06 -14.33 1.53
N ASN A 164 1.38 -15.13 0.72
CA ASN A 164 -0.04 -15.37 0.94
C ASN A 164 -0.39 -16.75 0.34
N PRO A 165 -1.28 -17.53 0.99
CA PRO A 165 -1.68 -18.85 0.53
C PRO A 165 -2.39 -18.82 -0.83
#